data_AF-A0A2T0ML48-F1
#
_entry.id   AF-A0A2T0ML48-F1
#
_cell.length_a   1.000
_cell.length_b   1.000
_cell.length_c   1.000
_cell.angle_alpha   90.00
_cell.angle_beta   90.00
_cell.angle_gamma   90.00
#
_symmetry.space_group_name_H-M   'P 1'
#
loop_
_entity.id
_entity.type
_entity.pdbx_description
1 polymer ?
#
loop_
_entity_poly.entity_id
_entity_poly.type
_entity_poly.pdbx_seq_one_letter_code
_entity_poly.pdbx_strand_id
1 'polypeptide(L)'
;MTRWWRPELGLAIVVLVLGVLVVVGTLDVSAAASQLGIGPRFFPMLVGGAMVLIGLFYVADVLRGGHGDPEESEDVDTDAPTDWRGVGLVSGIFLAFAALLNVLGWIIGASLLFFALSLALGAEHKSRAAVVAVVMGVTTYLLFVKGLGVTLPGGPLEGVI
;
A
#
# COMPACT_ATOMS: atom_id res chain seq x y z
N MET A 1 20.50 29.98 15.05
CA MET A 1 19.92 28.86 15.82
C MET A 1 20.22 27.57 15.07
N THR A 2 21.14 26.76 15.58
CA THR A 2 21.65 25.54 14.94
C THR A 2 20.63 24.42 15.03
N ARG A 3 19.86 24.17 13.96
CA ARG A 3 18.94 23.03 13.90
C ARG A 3 19.76 21.76 13.62
N TRP A 4 20.22 21.10 14.70
CA TRP A 4 21.02 19.87 14.68
C TRP A 4 20.28 18.62 14.15
N TRP A 5 19.02 18.75 13.76
CA TRP A 5 18.24 17.67 13.17
C TRP A 5 18.17 17.88 11.66
N ARG A 6 18.77 16.96 10.92
CA ARG A 6 18.54 16.79 9.48
C ARG A 6 17.24 15.99 9.31
N PRO A 7 16.07 16.61 9.07
CA PRO A 7 14.82 15.86 8.91
C PRO A 7 14.89 14.80 7.80
N GLU A 8 15.78 14.99 6.82
CA GLU A 8 16.10 14.07 5.74
C GLU A 8 16.69 12.75 6.27
N LEU A 9 17.56 12.81 7.29
CA LEU A 9 18.05 11.61 7.98
C LEU A 9 16.90 10.87 8.67
N GLY A 10 15.97 11.62 9.28
CA GLY A 10 14.77 11.04 9.91
C GLY A 10 13.94 10.25 8.90
N LEU A 11 13.63 10.86 7.75
CA LEU A 11 12.89 10.21 6.68
C LEU A 11 13.64 8.99 6.11
N ALA A 12 14.94 9.12 5.85
CA ALA A 12 15.77 8.04 5.33
C ALA A 12 15.81 6.83 6.28
N ILE A 13 15.94 7.07 7.60
CA ILE A 13 15.89 6.03 8.63
C ILE A 13 14.51 5.37 8.67
N VAL A 14 13.42 6.14 8.60
CA VAL A 14 12.06 5.58 8.60
C VAL A 14 11.85 4.65 7.41
N VAL A 15 12.22 5.08 6.20
CA VAL A 15 12.11 4.25 4.98
C VAL A 15 12.94 2.97 5.13
N LEU A 16 14.18 3.09 5.60
CA LEU A 16 15.08 1.95 5.79
C LEU A 16 14.51 0.95 6.81
N VAL A 17 14.06 1.44 7.98
CA VAL A 17 13.48 0.61 9.04
C VAL A 17 12.22 -0.09 8.56
N LEU A 18 11.31 0.62 7.89
CA LEU A 18 10.10 0.01 7.32
C LEU A 18 10.44 -1.06 6.29
N GLY A 19 11.43 -0.83 5.43
CA GLY A 19 11.92 -1.82 4.48
C GLY A 19 12.45 -3.08 5.17
N VAL A 20 13.29 -2.92 6.21
CA VAL A 20 13.81 -4.04 7.01
C VAL A 20 12.67 -4.80 7.69
N LEU A 21 11.71 -4.09 8.29
CA LEU A 21 10.55 -4.71 8.94
C LEU A 21 9.72 -5.53 7.95
N VAL A 22 9.48 -5.02 6.74
CA VAL A 22 8.79 -5.75 5.68
C VAL A 22 9.56 -7.01 5.30
N VAL A 23 10.88 -6.91 5.07
CA VAL A 23 11.71 -8.08 4.70
C VAL A 23 11.68 -9.14 5.81
N VAL A 24 11.99 -8.75 7.05
CA VAL A 24 12.03 -9.67 8.20
C VAL A 24 10.66 -10.31 8.44
N GLY A 25 9.59 -9.51 8.46
CA GLY A 25 8.23 -10.03 8.63
C GLY A 25 7.79 -10.97 7.50
N THR A 26 8.36 -10.84 6.31
CA THR A 26 8.08 -11.73 5.18
C THR A 26 8.78 -13.08 5.32
N LEU A 27 9.92 -13.15 6.00
CA LEU A 27 10.66 -14.40 6.19
C LEU A 27 9.83 -15.44 6.99
N ASP A 28 8.97 -14.96 7.89
CA ASP A 28 8.11 -15.80 8.74
C ASP A 28 6.87 -16.35 8.00
N VAL A 29 6.51 -15.78 6.84
CA VAL A 29 5.30 -16.19 6.09
C VAL A 29 5.49 -17.58 5.51
N SER A 30 4.80 -18.63 5.97
CA SER A 30 4.93 -19.95 5.35
C SER A 30 4.49 -19.92 3.88
N ALA A 31 5.36 -20.41 2.98
CA ALA A 31 5.08 -20.39 1.55
C ALA A 31 4.39 -21.70 1.14
N ALA A 32 3.11 -21.63 0.77
CA ALA A 32 2.48 -22.67 -0.03
C ALA A 32 3.03 -22.61 -1.47
N ALA A 33 3.06 -23.75 -2.17
CA ALA A 33 3.50 -23.81 -3.56
C ALA A 33 2.55 -23.00 -4.46
N SER A 34 3.07 -22.02 -5.20
CA SER A 34 2.28 -21.28 -6.20
C SER A 34 2.34 -21.98 -7.56
N GLN A 35 1.30 -21.77 -8.37
CA GLN A 35 1.21 -22.35 -9.71
C GLN A 35 2.24 -21.76 -10.69
N LEU A 36 2.62 -20.50 -10.51
CA LEU A 36 3.60 -19.80 -11.34
C LEU A 36 5.06 -19.98 -10.85
N GLY A 37 5.30 -20.76 -9.79
CA GLY A 37 6.62 -20.92 -9.17
C GLY A 37 7.10 -19.71 -8.35
N ILE A 38 6.33 -18.62 -8.34
CA ILE A 38 6.57 -17.39 -7.55
C ILE A 38 5.65 -17.39 -6.33
N GLY A 39 6.19 -17.57 -5.12
CA GLY A 39 5.38 -17.70 -3.90
C GLY A 39 4.88 -16.37 -3.31
N PRO A 40 4.07 -16.41 -2.23
CA PRO A 40 3.48 -15.24 -1.57
C PRO A 40 4.49 -14.20 -1.10
N ARG A 41 5.71 -14.67 -0.79
CA ARG A 41 6.82 -13.85 -0.30
C ARG A 41 7.42 -12.94 -1.38
N PHE A 42 7.21 -13.24 -2.66
CA PHE A 42 7.92 -12.55 -3.73
C PHE A 42 7.66 -11.04 -3.73
N PHE A 43 6.39 -10.64 -3.72
CA PHE A 43 6.03 -9.23 -3.80
C PHE A 43 6.50 -8.45 -2.56
N PRO A 44 6.26 -8.91 -1.31
CA PRO A 44 6.79 -8.22 -0.14
C PRO A 44 8.32 -8.20 -0.09
N MET A 45 9.03 -9.26 -0.51
CA MET A 45 10.50 -9.27 -0.58
C MET A 45 11.03 -8.25 -1.60
N LEU A 46 10.39 -8.14 -2.76
CA LEU A 46 10.77 -7.19 -3.80
C LEU A 46 10.61 -5.75 -3.31
N VAL A 47 9.44 -5.42 -2.76
CA VAL A 47 9.14 -4.06 -2.27
C VAL A 47 9.98 -3.72 -1.04
N GLY A 48 10.06 -4.62 -0.06
CA GLY A 48 10.88 -4.44 1.14
C GLY A 48 12.36 -4.31 0.80
N GLY A 49 12.88 -5.16 -0.11
CA GLY A 49 14.24 -5.06 -0.61
C GLY A 49 14.53 -3.74 -1.33
N ALA A 50 13.61 -3.29 -2.19
CA ALA A 50 13.72 -1.99 -2.85
C ALA A 50 13.72 -0.83 -1.84
N MET A 51 12.85 -0.87 -0.83
CA MET A 51 12.84 0.12 0.26
C MET A 51 14.16 0.13 1.05
N VAL A 52 14.74 -1.03 1.35
CA VAL A 52 16.03 -1.12 2.02
C VAL A 52 17.14 -0.51 1.16
N LEU A 53 17.16 -0.84 -0.14
CA LEU A 53 18.16 -0.29 -1.08
C LEU A 53 18.04 1.24 -1.20
N ILE A 54 16.81 1.74 -1.40
CA ILE A 54 16.54 3.18 -1.48
C ILE A 54 16.89 3.87 -0.16
N GLY A 55 16.51 3.30 0.98
CA GLY A 55 16.84 3.83 2.30
C GLY A 55 18.35 3.90 2.55
N LEU A 56 19.11 2.88 2.16
CA LEU A 56 20.58 2.88 2.23
C LEU A 56 21.19 3.97 1.36
N PHE A 57 20.75 4.10 0.11
CA PHE A 57 21.23 5.15 -0.78
C PHE A 57 20.88 6.54 -0.24
N TYR A 58 19.68 6.70 0.32
CA TYR A 58 19.26 7.98 0.88
C TYR A 58 20.06 8.35 2.13
N VAL A 59 20.29 7.41 3.05
CA VAL A 59 21.20 7.63 4.19
C VAL A 59 22.60 8.01 3.71
N ALA A 60 23.13 7.28 2.72
CA ALA A 60 24.46 7.58 2.16
C ALA A 60 24.51 8.96 1.51
N ASP A 61 23.46 9.37 0.80
CA ASP A 61 23.36 10.69 0.18
C ASP A 61 23.37 11.81 1.22
N VAL A 62 22.54 11.70 2.26
CA VAL A 62 22.47 12.73 3.31
C VAL A 62 23.78 12.80 4.11
N LEU A 63 24.45 11.66 4.36
CA LEU A 63 25.77 11.63 5.00
C LEU A 63 26.88 12.23 4.12
N ARG A 64 26.74 12.16 2.79
CA ARG A 64 27.66 12.81 1.82
C ARG A 64 27.42 14.30 1.66
N GLY A 65 26.45 14.86 2.40
CA GLY A 65 26.09 16.26 2.32
C GLY A 65 24.96 16.54 1.34
N GLY A 66 24.32 15.51 0.79
CA GLY A 66 23.05 15.65 0.09
C GLY A 66 22.01 16.28 1.01
N HIS A 67 21.26 17.20 0.44
CA HIS A 67 20.11 17.82 1.05
C HIS A 67 18.99 17.68 0.04
N GLY A 68 17.82 17.25 0.49
CA GLY A 68 16.63 17.43 -0.33
C GLY A 68 16.50 18.91 -0.54
N ASP A 69 16.73 19.39 -1.76
CA ASP A 69 16.19 20.69 -2.13
C ASP A 69 14.70 20.57 -1.79
N PRO A 70 14.12 21.51 -1.03
CA PRO A 70 12.68 21.57 -0.95
C PRO A 70 12.24 21.58 -2.40
N GLU A 71 11.56 20.50 -2.84
CA GLU A 71 10.98 20.49 -4.17
C GLU A 71 10.25 21.82 -4.25
N GLU A 72 10.56 22.61 -5.27
CA GLU A 72 9.68 23.66 -5.75
C GLU A 72 8.45 22.91 -6.27
N SER A 73 7.70 22.34 -5.33
CA SER A 73 6.52 21.57 -5.56
C SER A 73 5.56 22.58 -6.13
N GLU A 74 5.16 22.37 -7.38
CA GLU A 74 4.10 23.17 -7.99
C GLU A 74 2.93 23.24 -7.00
N ASP A 75 2.73 24.43 -6.42
CA ASP A 75 1.60 24.82 -5.57
C ASP A 75 1.38 24.08 -4.23
N VAL A 76 2.42 23.69 -3.48
CA VAL A 76 2.23 23.31 -2.06
C VAL A 76 2.26 24.56 -1.18
N ASP A 77 1.08 25.08 -0.90
CA ASP A 77 0.88 26.06 0.17
C ASP A 77 1.16 25.39 1.52
N THR A 78 2.33 25.68 2.11
CA THR A 78 2.73 25.15 3.42
C THR A 78 1.83 25.60 4.57
N ASP A 79 0.99 26.62 4.35
CA ASP A 79 -0.03 27.08 5.29
C ASP A 79 -1.40 26.43 5.05
N ALA A 80 -1.54 25.59 4.00
CA ALA A 80 -2.77 24.85 3.75
C ALA A 80 -3.07 23.90 4.93
N PRO A 81 -4.28 23.98 5.52
CA PRO A 81 -4.64 23.11 6.63
C PRO A 81 -4.70 21.66 6.17
N THR A 82 -4.12 20.76 6.97
CA THR A 82 -4.21 19.31 6.72
C THR A 82 -5.67 18.86 6.61
N ASP A 83 -6.02 18.13 5.54
CA ASP A 83 -7.37 17.58 5.37
C ASP A 83 -7.61 16.35 6.28
N TRP A 84 -7.85 16.62 7.56
CA TRP A 84 -8.19 15.61 8.54
C TRP A 84 -9.49 14.86 8.22
N ARG A 85 -10.39 15.47 7.44
CA ARG A 85 -11.64 14.83 7.03
C ARG A 85 -11.36 13.76 5.98
N GLY A 86 -10.54 14.07 4.98
CA GLY A 86 -10.06 13.11 3.99
C GLY A 86 -9.33 11.94 4.67
N VAL A 87 -8.40 12.24 5.58
CA VAL A 87 -7.69 11.22 6.36
C VAL A 87 -8.64 10.32 7.14
N GLY A 88 -9.59 10.90 7.87
CA GLY A 88 -10.59 10.14 8.64
C GLY A 88 -11.50 9.29 7.74
N LEU A 89 -11.93 9.82 6.60
CA LEU A 89 -12.79 9.12 5.64
C LEU A 89 -12.08 7.90 5.04
N VAL A 90 -10.87 8.10 4.50
CA VAL A 90 -10.06 7.02 3.91
C VAL A 90 -9.74 5.95 4.95
N SER A 91 -9.35 6.37 6.16
CA SER A 91 -9.09 5.45 7.27
C SER A 91 -10.35 4.64 7.63
N GLY A 92 -11.51 5.30 7.71
CA GLY A 92 -12.79 4.64 7.98
C GLY A 92 -13.18 3.62 6.91
N ILE A 93 -12.99 3.95 5.64
CA ILE A 93 -13.23 3.03 4.52
C ILE A 93 -12.33 1.79 4.64
N PHE A 94 -11.04 1.99 4.94
CA PHE A 94 -10.09 0.89 5.08
C PHE A 94 -10.43 -0.01 6.27
N LEU A 95 -10.78 0.58 7.42
CA LEU A 95 -11.21 -0.17 8.60
C LEU A 95 -12.51 -0.95 8.35
N ALA A 96 -13.47 -0.34 7.64
CA ALA A 96 -14.71 -1.02 7.25
C ALA A 96 -14.42 -2.21 6.32
N PHE A 97 -13.53 -2.05 5.35
CA PHE A 97 -13.07 -3.16 4.50
C PHE A 97 -12.44 -4.28 5.34
N ALA A 98 -11.51 -3.95 6.24
CA ALA A 98 -10.86 -4.95 7.10
C ALA A 98 -11.87 -5.72 7.96
N ALA A 99 -12.87 -5.03 8.53
CA ALA A 99 -13.92 -5.64 9.35
C ALA A 99 -14.87 -6.52 8.52
N LEU A 100 -15.19 -6.11 7.29
CA LEU A 100 -16.13 -6.80 6.40
C LEU A 100 -15.48 -7.90 5.56
N LEU A 101 -14.14 -7.96 5.50
CA LEU A 101 -13.41 -8.86 4.60
C LEU A 101 -13.80 -10.33 4.77
N ASN A 102 -13.91 -10.81 6.01
CA ASN A 102 -14.26 -12.20 6.30
C ASN A 102 -15.75 -12.51 6.01
N VAL A 103 -16.60 -11.47 5.95
CA VAL A 103 -18.04 -11.63 5.69
C VAL A 103 -18.34 -11.57 4.19
N LEU A 104 -17.75 -10.59 3.50
CA LEU A 104 -18.01 -10.33 2.08
C LEU A 104 -17.09 -11.11 1.14
N GLY A 105 -15.95 -11.57 1.65
CA GLY A 105 -14.88 -12.13 0.81
C GLY A 105 -14.08 -11.05 0.09
N TRP A 106 -12.96 -11.47 -0.51
CA TRP A 106 -11.98 -10.56 -1.10
C TRP A 106 -12.54 -9.83 -2.32
N ILE A 107 -13.17 -10.51 -3.27
CA ILE A 107 -13.61 -9.88 -4.53
C ILE A 107 -14.62 -8.76 -4.22
N ILE A 108 -15.64 -9.04 -3.41
CA ILE A 108 -16.66 -8.05 -3.06
C ILE A 108 -16.07 -6.96 -2.16
N GLY A 109 -15.33 -7.35 -1.12
CA GLY A 109 -14.71 -6.40 -0.19
C GLY A 109 -13.74 -5.44 -0.90
N ALA A 110 -12.83 -5.95 -1.72
CA ALA A 110 -11.86 -5.13 -2.45
C ALA A 110 -12.54 -4.24 -3.48
N SER A 111 -13.58 -4.74 -4.18
CA SER A 111 -14.37 -3.91 -5.10
C SER A 111 -15.05 -2.75 -4.37
N LEU A 112 -15.63 -3.00 -3.20
CA LEU A 112 -16.23 -1.94 -2.38
C LEU A 112 -15.17 -0.97 -1.85
N LEU A 113 -14.00 -1.46 -1.43
CA LEU A 113 -12.86 -0.63 -1.02
C LEU A 113 -12.44 0.31 -2.15
N PHE A 114 -12.13 -0.22 -3.34
CA PHE A 114 -11.71 0.58 -4.49
C PHE A 114 -12.78 1.58 -4.91
N PHE A 115 -14.05 1.17 -4.89
CA PHE A 115 -15.16 2.04 -5.23
C PHE A 115 -15.30 3.17 -4.19
N ALA A 116 -15.33 2.86 -2.90
CA ALA A 116 -15.46 3.86 -1.84
C ALA A 116 -14.28 4.84 -1.84
N LEU A 117 -13.05 4.36 -2.04
CA LEU A 117 -11.88 5.23 -2.19
C LEU A 117 -11.99 6.13 -3.42
N SER A 118 -12.44 5.60 -4.56
CA SER A 118 -12.62 6.42 -5.76
C SER A 118 -13.64 7.55 -5.54
N LEU A 119 -14.72 7.29 -4.78
CA LEU A 119 -15.68 8.32 -4.42
C LEU A 119 -15.10 9.34 -3.43
N ALA A 120 -14.33 8.88 -2.44
CA ALA A 120 -13.64 9.75 -1.49
C ALA A 120 -12.62 10.67 -2.18
N LEU A 121 -12.00 10.19 -3.26
CA LEU A 121 -11.06 10.94 -4.08
C LEU A 121 -11.74 11.77 -5.19
N GLY A 122 -13.06 11.87 -5.21
CA GLY A 122 -13.79 12.79 -6.09
C GLY A 122 -14.13 12.24 -7.48
N ALA A 123 -14.29 10.91 -7.66
CA ALA A 123 -14.68 10.34 -8.94
C ALA A 123 -16.01 10.94 -9.48
N GLU A 124 -15.93 11.62 -10.61
CA GLU A 124 -17.08 12.26 -11.28
C GLU A 124 -18.11 11.23 -11.80
N HIS A 125 -17.63 10.11 -12.32
CA HIS A 125 -18.44 9.10 -13.01
C HIS A 125 -18.57 7.82 -12.18
N LYS A 126 -19.54 7.78 -11.26
CA LYS A 126 -19.74 6.67 -10.31
C LYS A 126 -19.91 5.30 -11.00
N SER A 127 -20.54 5.24 -12.16
CA SER A 127 -20.71 3.97 -12.91
C SER A 127 -19.37 3.43 -13.43
N ARG A 128 -18.54 4.29 -14.02
CA ARG A 128 -17.19 3.90 -14.48
C ARG A 128 -16.31 3.49 -13.31
N ALA A 129 -16.37 4.25 -12.22
CA ALA A 129 -15.67 3.93 -11.00
C ALA A 129 -16.06 2.56 -10.42
N ALA A 130 -17.36 2.22 -10.42
CA ALA A 130 -17.83 0.90 -9.98
C ALA A 130 -17.30 -0.23 -10.87
N VAL A 131 -17.32 -0.06 -12.20
CA VAL A 131 -16.78 -1.07 -13.14
C VAL A 131 -15.29 -1.27 -12.91
N VAL A 132 -14.51 -0.19 -12.83
CA VAL A 132 -13.07 -0.26 -12.58
C VAL A 132 -12.79 -0.93 -11.23
N ALA A 133 -13.55 -0.59 -10.19
CA ALA A 133 -13.38 -1.19 -8.87
C ALA A 133 -13.62 -2.71 -8.87
N VAL A 134 -14.66 -3.18 -9.57
CA VAL A 134 -14.92 -4.62 -9.74
C VAL A 134 -13.79 -5.30 -10.51
N VAL A 135 -13.35 -4.71 -11.62
CA VAL A 135 -12.22 -5.23 -12.40
C VAL A 135 -10.96 -5.33 -11.54
N MET A 136 -10.67 -4.30 -10.73
CA MET A 136 -9.53 -4.29 -9.82
C MET A 136 -9.64 -5.38 -8.74
N GLY A 137 -10.83 -5.57 -8.14
CA GLY A 137 -11.08 -6.61 -7.14
C GLY A 137 -10.87 -8.03 -7.70
N VAL A 138 -11.42 -8.31 -8.89
CA VAL A 138 -11.22 -9.61 -9.58
C VAL A 138 -9.77 -9.80 -10.00
N THR A 139 -9.14 -8.78 -10.58
CA THR A 139 -7.75 -8.88 -11.04
C THR A 139 -6.80 -9.12 -9.88
N THR A 140 -6.94 -8.41 -8.77
CA THR A 140 -6.12 -8.66 -7.57
C THR A 140 -6.36 -10.05 -6.99
N TYR A 141 -7.61 -10.53 -6.94
CA TYR A 141 -7.90 -11.90 -6.54
C TYR A 141 -7.11 -12.91 -7.41
N LEU A 142 -7.16 -12.77 -8.73
CA LEU A 142 -6.44 -13.68 -9.63
C LEU A 142 -4.93 -13.62 -9.43
N LEU A 143 -4.36 -12.42 -9.27
CA LEU A 143 -2.92 -12.25 -9.02
C LEU A 143 -2.48 -12.91 -7.72
N PHE A 144 -3.23 -12.71 -6.63
CA PHE A 144 -2.85 -13.27 -5.34
C PHE A 144 -3.14 -14.76 -5.23
N VAL A 145 -4.33 -15.21 -5.63
CA VAL A 145 -4.72 -16.62 -5.50
C VAL A 145 -4.02 -17.48 -6.55
N LYS A 146 -4.15 -17.15 -7.84
CA LYS A 146 -3.56 -17.96 -8.92
C LYS A 146 -2.09 -17.64 -9.13
N GLY A 147 -1.72 -16.36 -9.06
CA GLY A 147 -0.34 -15.94 -9.31
C GLY A 147 0.59 -16.31 -8.17
N LEU A 148 0.24 -15.93 -6.94
CA LEU A 148 1.10 -16.06 -5.77
C LEU A 148 0.76 -17.25 -4.86
N GLY A 149 -0.36 -17.94 -5.09
CA GLY A 149 -0.78 -19.08 -4.25
C GLY A 149 -1.28 -18.67 -2.86
N VAL A 150 -1.85 -17.47 -2.73
CA VAL A 150 -2.41 -16.95 -1.46
C VAL A 150 -3.86 -17.39 -1.30
N THR A 151 -4.24 -17.85 -0.12
CA THR A 151 -5.65 -18.14 0.20
C THR A 151 -6.34 -16.87 0.69
N LEU A 152 -7.38 -16.44 -0.02
CA LEU A 152 -8.18 -15.27 0.33
C LEU A 152 -9.62 -15.69 0.66
N PRO A 153 -10.30 -15.02 1.61
CA PRO A 153 -11.69 -15.35 1.96
C PRO A 153 -12.61 -15.24 0.74
N GLY A 154 -13.37 -16.29 0.45
CA GLY A 154 -14.36 -16.28 -0.64
C GLY A 154 -15.68 -15.60 -0.25
N GLY A 155 -16.02 -15.60 1.05
CA GLY A 155 -17.28 -15.06 1.54
C GLY A 155 -18.47 -15.76 0.85
N PRO A 156 -19.50 -15.02 0.41
CA PRO A 156 -20.65 -15.60 -0.29
C PRO A 156 -20.30 -16.28 -1.62
N LEU A 157 -19.11 -16.01 -2.16
CA LEU A 157 -18.64 -16.56 -3.44
C LEU A 157 -17.86 -17.87 -3.29
N GLU A 158 -17.60 -18.34 -2.07
CA GLU A 158 -16.76 -19.52 -1.78
C GLU A 158 -17.24 -20.82 -2.45
N GLY A 159 -18.53 -20.94 -2.78
CA GLY A 159 -19.07 -22.08 -3.52
C GLY A 159 -18.93 -22.01 -5.06
N VAL A 160 -18.42 -20.90 -5.59
CA VAL A 160 -18.32 -20.63 -7.04
C VAL A 160 -16.87 -20.49 -7.51
N ILE A 161 -15.94 -20.11 -6.63
CA ILE A 161 -14.54 -19.79 -6.95
C ILE A 161 -13.55 -20.81 -6.41
#